data_AF-A0A6A1QKF8-F1
#
_entry.id   AF-A0A6A1QKF8-F1
#
_cell.length_a   1.000
_cell.length_b   1.000
_cell.length_c   1.000
_cell.angle_alpha   90.00
_cell.angle_beta   90.00
_cell.angle_gamma   90.00
#
_symmetry.space_group_name_H-M   'P 1'
#
loop_
_entity.id
_entity.type
_entity.pdbx_description
1 polymer ?
#
loop_
_entity_poly.entity_id
_entity_poly.type
_entity_poly.pdbx_seq_one_letter_code
_entity_poly.pdbx_strand_id
1 'polypeptide(L)'
;VPPGFSMVLPWALAVLSLLPLLDAQSPACANLTAVAPITNATLDRLSGKWFYIGSAYRNPEYNESSRLIQAAFFHFEPKHAEDKIILREYRTIGNKCIYSSNSLTVYRENGTMSINESGREHFSDLLLTKHPKTFILSASWNGKKNVGMSFYADKPEVTQEQKKEFLDTIKCIGIHESEITYSDEKK
;
A
#
# COMPACT_ATOMS: atom_id res chain seq x y z
N VAL A 1 7.16 -56.63 -36.83
CA VAL A 1 6.64 -55.25 -36.94
C VAL A 1 6.17 -54.84 -35.54
N PRO A 2 6.99 -54.13 -34.76
CA PRO A 2 6.61 -53.72 -33.40
C PRO A 2 5.87 -52.36 -33.41
N PRO A 3 5.15 -52.04 -32.31
CA PRO A 3 4.09 -51.05 -32.31
C PRO A 3 4.58 -49.65 -31.96
N GLY A 4 3.96 -48.64 -32.57
CA GLY A 4 4.15 -47.23 -32.24
C GLY A 4 3.47 -46.88 -30.92
N PHE A 5 4.26 -46.64 -29.87
CA PHE A 5 3.79 -46.01 -28.65
C PHE A 5 3.92 -44.50 -28.77
N SER A 6 2.78 -43.84 -28.57
CA SER A 6 2.57 -42.40 -28.61
C SER A 6 3.43 -41.68 -27.56
N MET A 7 4.54 -41.10 -28.01
CA MET A 7 5.52 -40.38 -27.19
C MET A 7 5.14 -38.89 -27.03
N VAL A 8 3.86 -38.58 -26.82
CA VAL A 8 3.38 -37.17 -26.69
C VAL A 8 2.72 -36.92 -25.34
N LEU A 9 2.22 -37.97 -24.68
CA LEU A 9 1.47 -37.87 -23.43
C LEU A 9 2.29 -37.49 -22.18
N PRO A 10 3.54 -37.96 -21.97
CA PRO A 10 4.25 -37.67 -20.72
C PRO A 10 4.80 -36.23 -20.64
N TRP A 11 5.00 -35.57 -21.78
CA TRP A 11 5.47 -34.18 -21.84
C TRP A 11 4.37 -33.18 -21.48
N ALA A 12 3.12 -33.45 -21.88
CA ALA A 12 1.98 -32.62 -21.50
C ALA A 12 1.74 -32.62 -19.99
N LEU A 13 1.89 -33.77 -19.33
CA LEU A 13 1.70 -33.92 -17.88
C LEU A 13 2.78 -33.19 -17.05
N ALA A 14 4.02 -33.14 -17.53
CA ALA A 14 5.11 -32.42 -16.86
C ALA A 14 4.94 -30.89 -16.96
N VAL A 15 4.41 -30.37 -18.07
CA VAL A 15 4.12 -28.94 -18.21
C VAL A 15 2.94 -28.53 -17.32
N LEU A 16 1.89 -29.37 -17.25
CA LEU A 16 0.72 -29.11 -16.40
C LEU A 16 1.03 -29.14 -14.89
N SER A 17 1.98 -29.97 -14.44
CA SER A 17 2.40 -30.02 -13.03
C SER A 17 3.33 -28.87 -12.63
N LEU A 18 3.92 -28.16 -13.59
CA LEU A 18 4.79 -26.99 -13.36
C LEU A 18 4.04 -25.65 -13.43
N LEU A 19 2.83 -25.60 -13.99
CA LEU A 19 2.00 -24.39 -14.03
C LEU A 19 1.73 -23.78 -12.62
N PRO A 20 1.43 -24.57 -11.57
CA PRO A 20 1.24 -24.03 -10.22
C PRO A 20 2.51 -23.44 -9.60
N LEU A 21 3.69 -23.87 -10.07
CA LEU A 21 4.99 -23.36 -9.60
C LEU A 21 5.34 -22.01 -10.25
N LEU A 22 4.87 -21.75 -11.47
CA LEU A 22 5.01 -20.44 -12.12
C LEU A 22 4.10 -19.38 -11.47
N ASP A 23 2.96 -19.81 -10.91
CA ASP A 23 1.99 -18.94 -10.23
C ASP A 23 2.24 -18.82 -8.72
N ALA A 24 3.43 -19.19 -8.26
CA ALA A 24 3.89 -18.88 -6.91
C ALA A 24 4.13 -17.36 -6.77
N GLN A 25 3.06 -16.58 -6.77
CA GLN A 25 3.08 -15.18 -6.36
C GLN A 25 3.69 -15.10 -4.97
N SER A 26 4.61 -14.15 -4.78
CA SER A 26 5.16 -13.87 -3.45
C SER A 26 4.00 -13.72 -2.46
N PRO A 27 4.10 -14.25 -1.23
CA PRO A 27 3.10 -14.00 -0.19
C PRO A 27 2.82 -12.50 0.02
N ALA A 28 3.76 -11.61 -0.34
CA ALA A 28 3.55 -10.16 -0.34
C ALA A 28 2.55 -9.67 -1.40
N CYS A 29 2.44 -10.38 -2.53
CA CYS A 29 1.49 -10.09 -3.60
C CYS A 29 0.08 -10.62 -3.28
N ALA A 30 -0.02 -11.70 -2.51
CA ALA A 30 -1.31 -12.25 -2.06
C ALA A 30 -2.11 -11.24 -1.20
N ASN A 31 -1.41 -10.35 -0.48
CA ASN A 31 -2.05 -9.26 0.28
C ASN A 31 -2.76 -8.23 -0.63
N LEU A 32 -2.51 -8.23 -1.94
CA LEU A 32 -3.10 -7.28 -2.89
C LEU A 32 -4.40 -7.78 -3.52
N THR A 33 -4.64 -9.09 -3.52
CA THR A 33 -5.79 -9.72 -4.17
C THR A 33 -7.04 -9.73 -3.30
N ALA A 34 -6.90 -9.65 -1.97
CA ALA A 34 -8.01 -9.60 -1.03
C ALA A 34 -7.77 -8.52 0.04
N VAL A 35 -8.23 -7.29 -0.24
CA VAL A 35 -8.23 -6.23 0.77
C VAL A 35 -9.23 -6.64 1.87
N ALA A 36 -8.74 -6.74 3.10
CA ALA A 36 -9.55 -7.16 4.23
C ALA A 36 -10.51 -6.03 4.67
N PRO A 37 -11.73 -6.36 5.16
CA PRO A 37 -12.64 -5.37 5.72
C PRO A 37 -12.04 -4.60 6.91
N ILE A 38 -12.41 -3.33 7.05
CA ILE A 38 -12.00 -2.48 8.18
C ILE A 38 -12.96 -2.67 9.36
N THR A 39 -12.47 -3.36 10.39
CA THR A 39 -13.19 -3.57 11.65
C THR A 39 -12.89 -2.46 12.66
N ASN A 40 -13.61 -2.43 13.79
CA ASN A 40 -13.26 -1.52 14.90
C ASN A 40 -11.85 -1.79 15.43
N ALA A 41 -11.42 -3.05 15.53
CA ALA A 41 -10.07 -3.39 15.92
C ALA A 41 -9.01 -2.88 14.92
N THR A 42 -9.34 -2.87 13.62
CA THR A 42 -8.49 -2.27 12.58
C THR A 42 -8.34 -0.76 12.80
N LEU A 43 -9.44 -0.06 13.11
CA LEU A 43 -9.41 1.36 13.43
C LEU A 43 -8.63 1.65 14.70
N ASP A 44 -8.81 0.83 15.74
CA ASP A 44 -8.05 0.96 17.00
C ASP A 44 -6.54 0.78 16.75
N ARG A 45 -6.16 -0.17 15.90
CA ARG A 45 -4.76 -0.35 15.48
C ARG A 45 -4.22 0.87 14.74
N LEU A 46 -5.03 1.55 13.93
CA LEU A 46 -4.64 2.75 13.20
C LEU A 46 -4.63 4.02 14.04
N SER A 47 -5.21 4.00 15.23
CA SER A 47 -5.29 5.18 16.11
C SER A 47 -3.90 5.63 16.55
N GLY A 48 -3.65 6.94 16.52
CA GLY A 48 -2.41 7.53 17.02
C GLY A 48 -1.54 8.13 15.92
N LYS A 49 -0.24 8.25 16.23
CA LYS A 49 0.74 8.97 15.41
C LYS A 49 1.43 8.04 14.41
N TRP A 50 1.57 8.51 13.18
CA TRP A 50 2.23 7.80 12.08
C TRP A 50 3.14 8.73 11.31
N PHE A 51 4.18 8.14 10.73
CA PHE A 51 5.20 8.80 9.92
C PHE A 51 5.12 8.27 8.49
N TYR A 52 5.20 9.18 7.53
CA TYR A 52 5.33 8.85 6.12
C TYR A 52 6.78 8.46 5.82
N ILE A 53 6.98 7.21 5.40
CA ILE A 53 8.32 6.65 5.15
C ILE A 53 8.72 6.80 3.68
N GLY A 54 7.76 6.59 2.79
CA GLY A 54 7.99 6.72 1.35
C GLY A 54 6.81 6.26 0.52
N SER A 55 6.89 6.50 -0.78
CA SER A 55 5.87 6.10 -1.74
C SER A 55 6.43 5.97 -3.15
N ALA A 56 5.66 5.32 -4.02
CA ALA A 56 5.84 5.42 -5.45
C ALA A 56 4.48 5.33 -6.15
N TYR A 57 4.28 6.16 -7.17
CA TYR A 57 3.04 6.21 -7.92
C TYR A 57 3.31 6.24 -9.43
N ARG A 58 2.48 5.53 -10.19
CA ARG A 58 2.42 5.62 -11.65
C ARG A 58 1.66 6.86 -12.11
N ASN A 59 0.74 7.34 -11.28
CA ASN A 59 0.05 8.59 -11.54
C ASN A 59 1.04 9.75 -11.35
N PRO A 60 1.29 10.59 -12.38
CA PRO A 60 2.26 11.69 -12.28
C PRO A 60 1.92 12.72 -11.19
N GLU A 61 0.64 13.06 -11.01
CA GLU A 61 0.18 14.03 -10.01
C GLU A 61 0.53 13.58 -8.58
N TYR A 62 0.30 12.31 -8.26
CA TYR A 62 0.67 11.75 -6.96
C TYR A 62 2.19 11.63 -6.78
N ASN A 63 2.90 11.24 -7.84
CA ASN A 63 4.36 11.11 -7.81
C ASN A 63 5.06 12.47 -7.64
N GLU A 64 4.57 13.50 -8.31
CA GLU A 64 5.06 14.88 -8.13
C GLU A 64 4.77 15.38 -6.72
N SER A 65 3.54 15.17 -6.23
CA SER A 65 3.15 15.57 -4.88
C SER A 65 4.00 14.89 -3.81
N SER A 66 4.28 13.59 -3.94
CA SER A 66 5.07 12.85 -2.96
C SER A 66 6.54 13.25 -2.95
N ARG A 67 7.10 13.69 -4.09
CA ARG A 67 8.48 14.20 -4.20
C ARG A 67 8.69 15.55 -3.53
N LEU A 68 7.64 16.34 -3.34
CA LEU A 68 7.72 17.62 -2.65
C LEU A 68 7.76 17.46 -1.12
N ILE A 69 7.33 16.30 -0.60
CA ILE A 69 7.28 16.02 0.83
C ILE A 69 8.68 15.62 1.31
N GLN A 70 9.32 16.51 2.06
CA GLN A 70 10.59 16.22 2.72
C GLN A 70 10.38 15.30 3.92
N ALA A 71 9.37 15.59 4.75
CA ALA A 71 8.98 14.74 5.87
C ALA A 71 7.49 14.93 6.13
N ALA A 72 6.82 13.91 6.69
CA ALA A 72 5.46 14.08 7.14
C ALA A 72 5.14 13.14 8.29
N PHE A 73 4.39 13.65 9.26
CA PHE A 73 3.73 12.82 10.27
C PHE A 73 2.28 13.28 10.44
N PHE A 74 1.45 12.38 10.93
CA PHE A 74 0.05 12.70 11.18
C PHE A 74 -0.51 11.93 12.37
N HIS A 75 -1.69 12.34 12.82
CA HIS A 75 -2.48 11.63 13.80
C HIS A 75 -3.78 11.17 13.18
N PHE A 76 -4.11 9.90 13.39
CA PHE A 76 -5.43 9.35 13.15
C PHE A 76 -6.22 9.27 14.45
N GLU A 77 -7.43 9.83 14.42
CA GLU A 77 -8.40 9.73 15.50
C GLU A 77 -9.71 9.16 14.93
N PRO A 78 -9.92 7.85 15.03
CA PRO A 78 -11.12 7.20 14.53
C PRO A 78 -12.39 7.68 15.25
N LYS A 79 -13.48 7.76 14.48
CA LYS A 79 -14.86 7.99 14.95
C LYS A 79 -15.68 6.77 14.55
N HIS A 80 -15.64 5.73 15.38
CA HIS A 80 -16.17 4.40 15.03
C HIS A 80 -17.65 4.39 14.63
N ALA A 81 -18.47 5.25 15.24
CA ALA A 81 -19.90 5.34 14.97
C ALA A 81 -20.23 6.07 13.64
N GLU A 82 -19.28 6.82 13.10
CA GLU A 82 -19.47 7.65 11.90
C GLU A 82 -18.71 7.11 10.69
N ASP A 83 -17.96 6.02 10.86
CA ASP A 83 -17.05 5.48 9.84
C ASP A 83 -16.13 6.55 9.27
N LYS A 84 -15.54 7.34 10.17
CA LYS A 84 -14.61 8.42 9.84
C LYS A 84 -13.32 8.32 10.64
N ILE A 85 -12.27 8.95 10.12
CA ILE A 85 -11.02 9.19 10.85
C ILE A 85 -10.70 10.67 10.73
N ILE A 86 -10.54 11.36 11.86
CA ILE A 86 -10.01 12.71 11.86
C ILE A 86 -8.50 12.61 11.63
N LEU A 87 -8.03 13.20 10.54
CA LEU A 87 -6.64 13.24 10.13
C LEU A 87 -6.07 14.63 10.43
N ARG A 88 -5.06 14.68 11.30
CA ARG A 88 -4.24 15.88 11.55
C ARG A 88 -2.85 15.67 11.01
N GLU A 89 -2.54 16.30 9.89
CA GLU A 89 -1.32 16.09 9.12
C GLU A 89 -0.36 17.27 9.23
N TYR A 90 0.93 16.96 9.35
CA TYR A 90 2.04 17.90 9.41
C TYR A 90 3.05 17.49 8.35
N ARG A 91 3.18 18.30 7.30
CA ARG A 91 4.10 18.06 6.18
C ARG A 91 5.19 19.12 6.16
N THR A 92 6.41 18.71 5.88
CA THR A 92 7.53 19.61 5.60
C THR A 92 7.71 19.69 4.09
N ILE A 93 7.42 20.86 3.52
CA ILE A 93 7.56 21.14 2.07
C ILE A 93 8.33 22.45 1.92
N GLY A 94 9.42 22.44 1.16
CA GLY A 94 10.26 23.63 0.95
C GLY A 94 10.77 24.25 2.25
N ASN A 95 11.18 23.42 3.22
CA ASN A 95 11.63 23.79 4.57
C ASN A 95 10.57 24.53 5.42
N LYS A 96 9.29 24.40 5.07
CA LYS A 96 8.17 24.95 5.83
C LYS A 96 7.29 23.82 6.32
N CYS A 97 6.82 23.94 7.56
CA CYS A 97 5.80 23.06 8.10
C CYS A 97 4.42 23.55 7.65
N ILE A 98 3.68 22.67 6.99
CA ILE A 98 2.31 22.88 6.53
C ILE A 98 1.42 21.94 7.35
N TYR A 99 0.46 22.54 8.05
CA TYR A 99 -0.54 21.84 8.82
C TYR A 99 -1.86 21.74 8.05
N SER A 100 -2.47 20.57 8.06
CA SER A 100 -3.81 20.33 7.54
C SER A 100 -4.64 19.45 8.48
N SER A 101 -5.94 19.70 8.54
CA SER A 101 -6.89 18.86 9.27
C SER A 101 -8.04 18.49 8.35
N ASN A 102 -8.20 17.19 8.10
CA ASN A 102 -9.20 16.64 7.20
C ASN A 102 -9.97 15.51 7.89
N SER A 103 -11.08 15.09 7.30
CA SER A 103 -11.81 13.89 7.71
C SER A 103 -11.71 12.86 6.59
N LEU A 104 -11.24 11.67 6.92
CA LEU A 104 -11.30 10.51 6.04
C LEU A 104 -12.65 9.81 6.21
N THR A 105 -13.20 9.31 5.11
CA THR A 105 -14.35 8.38 5.12
C THR A 105 -13.83 6.95 5.04
N VAL A 106 -14.42 6.04 5.82
CA VAL A 106 -14.05 4.62 5.89
C VAL A 106 -15.15 3.78 5.24
N TYR A 107 -14.77 3.00 4.23
CA TYR A 107 -15.65 2.03 3.58
C TYR A 107 -15.30 0.65 4.10
N ARG A 108 -15.96 0.24 5.18
CA ARG A 108 -15.59 -0.95 5.97
C ARG A 108 -15.50 -2.23 5.14
N GLU A 109 -16.57 -2.58 4.44
CA GLU A 109 -16.65 -3.82 3.66
C GLU A 109 -15.63 -3.86 2.52
N ASN A 110 -15.26 -2.69 1.98
CA ASN A 110 -14.33 -2.58 0.87
C ASN A 110 -12.86 -2.57 1.32
N GLY A 111 -12.62 -2.33 2.62
CA GLY A 111 -11.28 -2.12 3.15
C GLY A 111 -10.60 -0.84 2.64
N THR A 112 -11.39 0.16 2.24
CA THR A 112 -10.93 1.38 1.57
C THR A 112 -11.20 2.60 2.44
N MET A 113 -10.34 3.62 2.33
CA MET A 113 -10.57 4.96 2.88
C MET A 113 -10.55 6.00 1.76
N SER A 114 -11.28 7.09 1.92
CA SER A 114 -11.22 8.24 1.02
C SER A 114 -10.93 9.56 1.72
N ILE A 115 -10.33 10.48 0.98
CA ILE A 115 -10.15 11.87 1.37
C ILE A 115 -10.64 12.76 0.23
N ASN A 116 -11.33 13.86 0.56
CA ASN A 116 -11.66 14.90 -0.40
C ASN A 116 -10.58 16.00 -0.34
N GLU A 117 -9.83 16.15 -1.43
CA GLU A 117 -8.85 17.22 -1.57
C GLU A 117 -9.23 18.07 -2.79
N SER A 118 -9.40 19.38 -2.57
CA SER A 118 -9.73 20.35 -3.63
C SER A 118 -10.96 19.98 -4.48
N GLY A 119 -11.97 19.33 -3.88
CA GLY A 119 -13.20 18.93 -4.56
C GLY A 119 -13.11 17.61 -5.33
N ARG A 120 -11.98 16.90 -5.22
CA ARG A 120 -11.77 15.56 -5.80
C ARG A 120 -11.65 14.54 -4.68
N GLU A 121 -12.36 13.43 -4.82
CA GLU A 121 -12.25 12.32 -3.88
C GLU A 121 -11.14 11.35 -4.31
N HIS A 122 -10.22 11.09 -3.39
CA HIS A 122 -9.07 10.20 -3.57
C HIS A 122 -9.27 8.96 -2.71
N PHE A 123 -9.09 7.77 -3.30
CA PHE A 123 -9.34 6.50 -2.63
C PHE A 123 -8.04 5.73 -2.41
N SER A 124 -7.94 5.08 -1.25
CA SER A 124 -6.84 4.19 -0.92
C SER A 124 -7.32 2.94 -0.22
N ASP A 125 -6.87 1.78 -0.69
CA ASP A 125 -7.07 0.50 -0.01
C ASP A 125 -6.07 0.38 1.15
N LEU A 126 -6.56 -0.04 2.33
CA LEU A 126 -5.74 -0.27 3.50
C LEU A 126 -5.12 -1.67 3.44
N LEU A 127 -3.78 -1.72 3.44
CA LEU A 127 -3.02 -2.95 3.50
C LEU A 127 -2.28 -3.01 4.83
N LEU A 128 -2.79 -3.83 5.75
CA LEU A 128 -2.11 -4.10 7.00
C LEU A 128 -0.90 -5.00 6.75
N THR A 129 0.26 -4.57 7.23
CA THR A 129 1.48 -5.38 7.18
C THR A 129 1.51 -6.40 8.32
N LYS A 130 2.40 -7.39 8.19
CA LYS A 130 2.69 -8.39 9.24
C LYS A 130 3.16 -7.73 10.54
N HIS A 131 3.86 -6.60 10.42
CA HIS A 131 4.27 -5.79 11.56
C HIS A 131 3.13 -4.85 11.97
N PRO A 132 2.64 -4.87 13.24
CA PRO A 132 1.51 -4.05 13.68
C PRO A 132 1.79 -2.54 13.61
N LYS A 133 3.08 -2.19 13.64
CA LYS A 133 3.65 -0.84 13.68
C LYS A 133 3.86 -0.22 12.31
N THR A 134 3.39 -0.87 11.26
CA THR A 134 3.43 -0.36 9.89
C THR A 134 2.12 -0.68 9.17
N PHE A 135 1.87 0.06 8.10
CA PHE A 135 0.80 -0.22 7.14
C PHE A 135 1.12 0.42 5.79
N ILE A 136 0.42 -0.02 4.74
CA ILE A 136 0.54 0.50 3.38
C ILE A 136 -0.83 1.02 2.95
N LEU A 137 -0.86 2.14 2.24
CA LEU A 137 -2.04 2.61 1.51
C LEU A 137 -1.80 2.44 0.01
N SER A 138 -2.62 1.63 -0.63
CA SER A 138 -2.59 1.44 -2.09
C SER A 138 -3.56 2.40 -2.76
N ALA A 139 -3.04 3.33 -3.56
CA ALA A 139 -3.84 4.34 -4.22
C ALA A 139 -4.67 3.73 -5.35
N SER A 140 -5.91 4.23 -5.45
CA SER A 140 -6.82 3.98 -6.55
C SER A 140 -7.10 5.28 -7.31
N TRP A 141 -7.20 5.19 -8.64
CA TRP A 141 -7.44 6.34 -9.51
C TRP A 141 -8.35 5.96 -10.67
N ASN A 142 -9.46 6.69 -10.85
CA ASN A 142 -10.46 6.44 -11.91
C ASN A 142 -10.89 4.96 -11.99
N GLY A 143 -11.14 4.33 -10.84
CA GLY A 143 -11.51 2.90 -10.74
C GLY A 143 -10.35 1.91 -10.94
N LYS A 144 -9.15 2.38 -11.34
CA LYS A 144 -7.94 1.55 -11.41
C LYS A 144 -7.28 1.48 -10.04
N LYS A 145 -7.27 0.29 -9.44
CA LYS A 145 -6.57 0.00 -8.19
C LYS A 145 -5.06 -0.10 -8.41
N ASN A 146 -4.29 -0.02 -7.32
CA ASN A 146 -2.86 -0.28 -7.31
C ASN A 146 -2.06 0.61 -8.29
N VAL A 147 -2.46 1.88 -8.42
CA VAL A 147 -1.74 2.86 -9.25
C VAL A 147 -0.50 3.42 -8.54
N GLY A 148 -0.28 3.03 -7.30
CA GLY A 148 0.89 3.36 -6.49
C GLY A 148 0.61 3.07 -5.02
N MET A 149 1.63 3.20 -4.19
CA MET A 149 1.55 2.86 -2.78
C MET A 149 2.34 3.85 -1.94
N SER A 150 1.87 4.07 -0.72
CA SER A 150 2.58 4.79 0.34
C SER A 150 2.74 3.92 1.58
N PHE A 151 3.87 4.09 2.27
CA PHE A 151 4.27 3.28 3.41
C PHE A 151 4.41 4.14 4.67
N TYR A 152 3.87 3.63 5.77
CA TYR A 152 3.78 4.34 7.03
C TYR A 152 4.24 3.50 8.20
N ALA A 153 4.80 4.15 9.22
CA ALA A 153 5.29 3.50 10.43
C ALA A 153 5.00 4.33 11.69
N ASP A 154 5.02 3.70 12.87
CA ASP A 154 4.87 4.36 14.18
C ASP A 154 6.10 5.17 14.60
N LYS A 155 7.18 5.05 13.84
CA LYS A 155 8.46 5.74 14.01
C LYS A 155 8.94 6.27 12.65
N PRO A 156 9.78 7.33 12.64
CA PRO A 156 10.36 7.87 11.41
C PRO A 156 11.34 6.90 10.73
N GLU A 157 11.80 5.88 11.46
CA GLU A 157 12.72 4.85 10.98
C GLU A 157 12.06 3.47 11.01
N VAL A 158 12.35 2.68 9.97
CA VAL A 158 11.85 1.30 9.82
C VAL A 158 12.99 0.30 9.83
N THR A 159 12.72 -0.91 10.32
CA THR A 159 13.69 -2.01 10.27
C THR A 159 13.85 -2.54 8.84
N GLN A 160 14.90 -3.34 8.61
CA GLN A 160 15.12 -3.95 7.28
C GLN A 160 13.98 -4.89 6.89
N GLU A 161 13.38 -5.58 7.85
CA GLU A 161 12.25 -6.49 7.63
C GLU A 161 11.00 -5.71 7.22
N GLN A 162 10.68 -4.62 7.93
CA GLN A 162 9.57 -3.73 7.59
C GLN A 162 9.76 -3.10 6.20
N LYS A 163 10.99 -2.64 5.90
CA LYS A 163 11.32 -2.11 4.58
C LYS A 163 11.18 -3.17 3.49
N LYS A 164 11.66 -4.39 3.74
CA LYS A 164 11.58 -5.50 2.79
C LYS A 164 10.13 -5.86 2.45
N GLU A 165 9.24 -5.90 3.43
CA GLU A 165 7.81 -6.14 3.19
C GLU A 165 7.22 -5.11 2.22
N PHE A 166 7.50 -3.82 2.42
CA PHE A 166 7.08 -2.77 1.49
C PHE A 166 7.67 -2.93 0.09
N LEU A 167 8.97 -3.22 -0.01
CA LEU A 167 9.65 -3.43 -1.30
C LEU A 167 9.10 -4.63 -2.06
N ASP A 168 8.80 -5.73 -1.37
CA ASP A 168 8.22 -6.91 -1.98
C ASP A 168 6.81 -6.60 -2.49
N THR A 169 5.99 -5.89 -1.71
CA THR A 169 4.63 -5.48 -2.12
C THR A 169 4.63 -4.50 -3.29
N ILE A 170 5.55 -3.54 -3.34
CA ILE A 170 5.61 -2.57 -4.45
C ILE A 170 6.07 -3.21 -5.78
N LYS A 171 6.94 -4.22 -5.71
CA LYS A 171 7.36 -5.00 -6.88
C LYS A 171 6.21 -5.81 -7.47
N CYS A 172 5.29 -6.30 -6.62
CA CYS A 172 4.10 -7.02 -7.09
C CYS A 172 3.21 -6.19 -8.02
N ILE A 173 3.19 -4.87 -7.83
CA ILE A 173 2.44 -3.98 -8.72
C ILE A 173 3.27 -3.50 -9.92
N GLY A 174 4.52 -3.94 -10.05
CA GLY A 174 5.42 -3.63 -11.17
C GLY A 174 6.01 -2.23 -11.10
N ILE A 175 6.33 -1.74 -9.90
CA ILE A 175 7.11 -0.51 -9.68
C ILE A 175 8.50 -0.91 -9.16
N HIS A 176 9.54 -0.31 -9.72
CA HIS A 176 10.92 -0.58 -9.33
C HIS A 176 11.33 0.20 -8.07
N GLU A 177 12.26 -0.33 -7.28
CA GLU A 177 12.72 0.32 -6.04
C GLU A 177 13.32 1.71 -6.28
N SER A 178 13.98 1.92 -7.44
CA SER A 178 14.55 3.21 -7.82
C SER A 178 13.49 4.30 -8.07
N GLU A 179 12.21 3.93 -8.21
CA GLU A 179 11.11 4.87 -8.40
C GLU A 179 10.52 5.35 -7.07
N ILE A 180 10.94 4.74 -5.94
CA ILE A 180 10.45 5.10 -4.61
C ILE A 180 11.08 6.41 -4.16
N THR A 181 10.22 7.32 -3.71
CA THR A 181 10.64 8.51 -2.99
C THR A 181 10.50 8.26 -1.49
N TYR A 182 11.58 8.51 -0.74
CA TYR A 182 11.62 8.36 0.71
C TYR A 182 11.58 9.73 1.38
N SER A 183 11.11 9.79 2.62
CA SER A 183 11.23 10.99 3.44
C SER A 183 12.68 11.20 3.93
N ASP A 184 13.04 12.47 4.05
CA ASP A 184 14.31 13.01 4.54
C ASP A 184 14.34 13.19 6.06
N GLU A 185 13.46 12.53 6.84
CA GLU A 185 13.36 12.70 8.30
C GLU A 185 14.65 12.32 9.06
N LYS A 186 15.68 11.86 8.34
CA LYS A 186 17.07 11.66 8.76
C LYS A 186 17.91 12.95 8.92
N LYS A 187 17.36 14.15 8.69
CA LYS A 187 18.10 15.42 8.82
C LYS A 187 17.84 16.15 10.12
#